data_AF-A0A0C2C3S2-F1
#
_entry.id   AF-A0A0C2C3S2-F1
#
_cell.length_a   1.000
_cell.length_b   1.000
_cell.length_c   1.000
_cell.angle_alpha   90.00
_cell.angle_beta   90.00
_cell.angle_gamma   90.00
#
_symmetry.space_group_name_H-M   'P 1'
#
loop_
_entity.id
_entity.type
_entity.pdbx_description
1 polymer ?
#
loop_
_entity_poly.entity_id
_entity_poly.type
_entity_poly.pdbx_seq_one_letter_code
_entity_poly.pdbx_strand_id
1 'polypeptide(L)'
;PNTTIDTSFTFSLHLNESYGAVTLGEKGYVLSGALGELDSDQADIAIGGMTINPEREKYIDFSEPWLYHGIRILEKSIPRDSPMQSFLQPLKSALWTSLLISVIMVGLVIFCLDLKSPFDRFYKMDKSQMAADDPFLMEVANDRVNFGEAMWFVWGVLLNSGVSEKTPRSCAARVLGIVWCGFCMIMVASYTANLAAFLVLDQPEKGLTGITDPR
;
A
#
# COMPACT_ATOMS: atom_id res chain seq x y z
N PRO A 1 -2.73 12.72 66.45
CA PRO A 1 -4.18 12.64 66.20
C PRO A 1 -4.46 11.74 64.98
N ASN A 2 -4.42 10.42 65.20
CA ASN A 2 -4.88 9.43 64.23
C ASN A 2 -6.39 9.28 64.41
N THR A 3 -7.16 10.09 63.71
CA THR A 3 -8.60 9.90 63.57
C THR A 3 -8.84 9.18 62.25
N THR A 4 -8.80 7.85 62.27
CA THR A 4 -9.37 7.05 61.20
C THR A 4 -10.87 7.28 61.20
N ILE A 5 -11.38 7.99 60.20
CA ILE A 5 -12.82 8.21 60.01
C ILE A 5 -13.44 6.82 59.80
N ASP A 6 -14.43 6.47 60.63
CA ASP A 6 -15.21 5.24 60.45
C ASP A 6 -16.14 5.43 59.25
N THR A 7 -15.84 4.73 58.16
CA THR A 7 -16.62 4.77 56.90
C THR A 7 -17.53 3.55 56.76
N SER A 8 -17.86 2.86 57.86
CA SER A 8 -18.77 1.72 57.80
C SER A 8 -20.23 2.19 57.65
N PHE A 9 -20.87 1.82 56.55
CA PHE A 9 -22.29 2.08 56.30
C PHE A 9 -22.94 0.90 55.57
N THR A 10 -24.25 0.76 55.73
CA THR A 10 -25.09 -0.17 54.97
C THR A 10 -25.82 0.59 53.88
N PHE A 11 -26.01 -0.02 52.71
CA PHE A 11 -26.67 0.63 51.58
C PHE A 11 -27.68 -0.30 50.91
N SER A 12 -28.72 0.28 50.30
CA SER A 12 -29.61 -0.39 49.35
C SER A 12 -29.44 0.23 47.97
N LEU A 13 -29.25 -0.63 46.96
CA LEU A 13 -29.07 -0.16 45.58
C LEU A 13 -30.41 -0.04 44.87
N HIS A 14 -30.63 1.12 44.25
CA HIS A 14 -31.72 1.38 43.33
C HIS A 14 -31.14 1.79 41.97
N LEU A 15 -31.64 1.20 40.89
CA LEU A 15 -31.16 1.49 39.54
C LEU A 15 -32.09 2.51 38.87
N ASN A 16 -31.51 3.61 38.40
CA ASN A 16 -32.21 4.58 37.56
C ASN A 16 -31.77 4.44 36.10
N GLU A 17 -32.71 4.58 35.16
CA GLU A 17 -32.44 4.50 33.72
C GLU A 17 -31.88 5.80 33.13
N SER A 18 -32.02 6.93 33.85
CA SER A 18 -31.60 8.25 33.34
C SER A 18 -30.84 9.06 34.39
N TYR A 19 -29.81 9.78 33.94
CA TYR A 19 -29.03 10.68 34.80
C TYR A 19 -29.86 11.86 35.32
N GLY A 20 -30.88 12.27 34.57
CA GLY A 20 -31.69 13.44 34.88
C GLY A 20 -31.24 14.72 34.20
N ALA A 21 -32.21 15.58 33.90
CA ALA A 21 -31.97 16.91 33.33
C ALA A 21 -32.82 17.95 34.05
N VAL A 22 -32.32 19.19 34.09
CA VAL A 22 -33.10 20.33 34.58
C VAL A 22 -34.01 20.78 33.45
N THR A 23 -35.32 20.58 33.59
CA THR A 23 -36.30 21.00 32.58
C THR A 23 -37.17 22.13 33.12
N LEU A 24 -37.63 23.02 32.25
CA LEU A 24 -38.52 24.11 32.63
C LEU A 24 -39.98 23.65 32.46
N GLY A 25 -40.67 23.43 33.58
CA GLY A 25 -42.08 23.09 33.62
C GLY A 25 -42.98 24.31 33.82
N GLU A 26 -44.30 24.10 33.74
CA GLU A 26 -45.31 25.16 33.90
C GLU A 26 -45.31 25.83 35.28
N LYS A 27 -44.76 25.15 36.30
CA LYS A 27 -44.71 25.62 37.70
C LYS A 27 -43.29 25.88 38.21
N GLY A 28 -42.30 25.92 37.32
CA GLY A 28 -40.88 26.09 37.68
C GLY A 28 -40.00 24.98 37.14
N TYR A 29 -38.79 24.86 37.69
CA TYR A 29 -37.84 23.83 37.29
C TYR A 29 -38.29 22.45 37.78
N VAL A 30 -38.33 21.48 36.87
CA VAL A 30 -38.63 20.07 37.16
C VAL A 30 -37.37 19.26 36.87
N LEU A 31 -36.88 18.59 37.90
CA LEU A 31 -35.72 17.70 37.86
C LEU A 31 -36.22 16.28 37.63
N SER A 32 -35.59 15.56 36.70
CA SER A 32 -35.94 14.19 36.35
C SER A 32 -34.79 13.22 36.65
N GLY A 33 -35.03 11.91 36.55
CA GLY A 33 -34.00 10.87 36.69
C GLY A 33 -33.33 10.86 38.06
N ALA A 34 -32.07 10.40 38.10
CA ALA A 34 -31.29 10.32 39.34
C ALA A 34 -31.13 11.68 40.03
N LEU A 35 -31.06 12.78 39.26
CA LEU A 35 -31.01 14.14 39.79
C LEU A 35 -32.29 14.54 40.53
N GLY A 36 -33.46 14.15 40.00
CA GLY A 36 -34.74 14.43 40.65
C GLY A 36 -34.98 13.58 41.90
N GLU A 37 -34.50 12.34 41.91
CA GLU A 37 -34.56 11.47 43.10
C GLU A 37 -33.71 12.01 44.26
N LEU A 38 -32.55 12.62 43.95
CA LEU A 38 -31.72 13.32 44.93
C LEU A 38 -32.41 14.59 45.48
N ASP A 39 -32.99 15.42 44.62
CA ASP A 39 -33.66 16.67 45.04
C ASP A 39 -34.94 16.43 45.85
N SER A 40 -35.63 15.31 45.59
CA SER A 40 -36.86 14.93 46.29
C SER A 40 -36.64 14.04 47.52
N ASP A 41 -35.40 13.91 48.00
CA ASP A 41 -35.00 13.05 49.13
C ASP A 41 -35.44 11.57 48.98
N GLN A 42 -35.57 11.08 47.75
CA GLN A 42 -35.83 9.66 47.48
C GLN A 42 -34.55 8.82 47.44
N ALA A 43 -33.40 9.46 47.21
CA ALA A 43 -32.08 8.84 47.24
C ALA A 43 -31.09 9.73 47.97
N ASP A 44 -30.28 9.16 48.87
CA ASP A 44 -29.28 9.90 49.63
C ASP A 44 -28.00 10.18 48.81
N ILE A 45 -27.62 9.24 47.94
CA ILE A 45 -26.39 9.30 47.14
C ILE A 45 -26.67 8.70 45.75
N ALA A 46 -26.29 9.41 44.70
CA ALA A 46 -26.23 8.86 43.35
C ALA A 46 -24.78 8.58 42.93
N ILE A 47 -24.50 7.34 42.53
CA ILE A 47 -23.19 6.91 42.05
C ILE A 47 -23.31 6.51 40.57
N GLY A 48 -22.59 7.18 39.69
CA GLY A 48 -22.59 6.87 38.26
C GLY A 48 -21.67 7.80 37.46
N GLY A 49 -21.69 7.64 36.14
CA GLY A 49 -21.00 8.53 35.20
C GLY A 49 -21.68 9.90 35.07
N MET A 50 -21.89 10.60 36.18
CA MET A 50 -22.61 11.86 36.22
C MET A 50 -21.66 13.03 35.94
N THR A 51 -21.94 13.77 34.87
CA THR A 51 -21.16 14.97 34.52
C THR A 51 -21.50 16.13 35.45
N ILE A 52 -20.46 16.77 35.99
CA ILE A 52 -20.54 17.98 36.80
C ILE A 52 -20.83 19.16 35.87
N ASN A 53 -22.04 19.72 35.98
CA ASN A 53 -22.48 20.88 35.20
C ASN A 53 -22.95 21.99 36.15
N PRO A 54 -22.70 23.28 35.84
CA PRO A 54 -23.14 24.40 36.69
C PRO A 54 -24.65 24.47 36.92
N GLU A 55 -25.46 23.93 36.00
CA GLU A 55 -26.91 23.88 36.16
C GLU A 55 -27.36 22.83 37.19
N ARG A 56 -26.62 21.72 37.32
CA ARG A 56 -26.90 20.66 38.29
C ARG A 56 -26.39 21.02 39.68
N GLU A 57 -25.24 21.68 39.75
CA GLU A 57 -24.60 22.15 41.00
C GLU A 57 -25.45 23.15 41.80
N LYS A 58 -26.48 23.75 41.18
CA LYS A 58 -27.45 24.60 41.88
C LYS A 58 -28.41 23.84 42.81
N TYR A 59 -28.59 22.55 42.55
CA TYR A 59 -29.59 21.71 43.23
C TYR A 59 -28.95 20.59 44.04
N ILE A 60 -27.78 20.11 43.61
CA ILE A 60 -27.03 19.04 44.26
C ILE A 60 -25.57 19.41 44.43
N ASP A 61 -24.94 18.87 45.47
CA ASP A 61 -23.50 18.99 45.68
C ASP A 61 -22.77 17.80 45.05
N PHE A 62 -21.62 18.07 44.44
CA PHE A 62 -20.73 17.05 43.90
C PHE A 62 -19.49 16.87 44.77
N SER A 63 -18.96 15.65 44.81
CA SER A 63 -17.62 15.40 45.32
C SER A 63 -16.56 15.76 44.27
N GLU A 64 -15.29 15.69 44.67
CA GLU A 64 -14.16 15.80 43.75
C GLU A 64 -14.25 14.75 42.63
N PRO A 65 -13.99 15.12 41.36
CA PRO A 65 -14.07 14.21 40.24
C PRO A 65 -13.02 13.09 40.36
N TRP A 66 -13.47 11.84 40.25
CA TRP A 66 -12.59 10.67 40.27
C TRP A 66 -12.03 10.32 38.87
N LEU A 67 -12.66 10.81 37.80
CA LEU A 67 -12.27 10.55 36.41
C LEU A 67 -12.44 11.81 35.55
N TYR A 68 -11.36 12.22 34.89
CA TYR A 68 -11.40 13.26 33.86
C TYR A 68 -11.63 12.61 32.49
N HIS A 69 -12.74 12.96 31.83
CA HIS A 69 -13.02 12.55 30.46
C HIS A 69 -13.50 13.74 29.62
N GLY A 70 -13.50 13.56 28.29
CA GLY A 70 -14.03 14.54 27.34
C GLY A 70 -14.87 13.85 26.26
N ILE A 71 -15.34 14.64 25.30
CA ILE A 71 -16.07 14.14 24.13
C ILE A 71 -15.07 13.79 23.03
N ARG A 72 -15.24 12.64 22.40
CA ARG A 72 -14.42 12.19 21.26
C ARG A 72 -15.32 11.76 20.11
N ILE A 73 -14.83 11.91 18.90
CA ILE A 73 -15.52 11.47 17.69
C ILE A 73 -15.12 10.02 17.43
N LEU A 74 -16.10 9.17 17.14
CA LEU A 74 -15.89 7.79 16.75
C LEU A 74 -16.12 7.68 15.23
N GLU A 75 -15.11 7.16 14.53
CA GLU A 75 -15.17 6.90 13.10
C GLU A 75 -14.96 5.40 12.84
N LYS A 76 -15.70 4.84 11.87
CA LYS A 76 -15.49 3.46 11.43
C LYS A 76 -14.21 3.37 10.60
N SER A 77 -13.27 2.56 11.06
CA SER A 77 -12.09 2.20 10.25
C SER A 77 -12.52 1.35 9.04
N ILE A 78 -12.26 1.84 7.84
CA ILE A 78 -12.50 1.12 6.58
C ILE A 78 -11.15 0.58 6.09
N PRO A 79 -10.92 -0.75 6.06
CA PRO A 79 -9.69 -1.32 5.53
C PRO A 79 -9.62 -1.06 4.01
N ARG A 80 -8.42 -0.78 3.49
CA ARG A 80 -8.19 -0.62 2.06
C ARG A 80 -8.03 -1.97 1.39
N ASP A 81 -8.73 -2.16 0.27
CA ASP A 81 -8.49 -3.26 -0.66
C ASP A 81 -7.37 -2.86 -1.63
N SER A 82 -6.28 -3.62 -1.68
CA SER A 82 -5.21 -3.43 -2.67
C SER A 82 -5.50 -4.29 -3.91
N PRO A 83 -6.02 -3.71 -5.02
CA PRO A 83 -6.31 -4.50 -6.21
C PRO A 83 -5.02 -5.04 -6.83
N MET A 84 -5.07 -6.24 -7.42
CA MET A 84 -3.91 -6.87 -8.08
C MET A 84 -3.32 -6.03 -9.23
N GLN A 85 -4.06 -5.02 -9.72
CA GLN A 85 -3.63 -4.09 -10.76
C GLN A 85 -2.68 -3.00 -10.26
N SER A 86 -2.49 -2.84 -8.94
CA SER A 86 -1.57 -1.85 -8.37
C SER A 86 -0.12 -2.02 -8.83
N PHE A 87 0.29 -3.21 -9.29
CA PHE A 87 1.62 -3.43 -9.86
C PHE A 87 1.85 -2.69 -11.20
N LEU A 88 0.80 -2.39 -11.96
CA LEU A 88 0.92 -1.68 -13.25
C LEU A 88 0.82 -0.15 -13.08
N GLN A 89 0.30 0.33 -11.95
CA GLN A 89 0.11 1.76 -11.64
C GLN A 89 1.40 2.61 -11.63
N PRO A 90 2.60 2.10 -11.25
CA PRO A 90 3.79 2.93 -11.17
C PRO A 90 4.25 3.48 -12.51
N LEU A 91 3.82 2.91 -13.65
CA LEU A 91 4.27 3.34 -14.96
C LEU A 91 3.07 3.69 -15.82
N LYS A 92 3.12 4.85 -16.51
CA LYS A 92 2.05 5.28 -17.40
C LYS A 92 1.80 4.24 -18.50
N SER A 93 0.55 4.06 -18.90
CA SER A 93 0.16 3.15 -19.99
C SER A 93 0.95 3.39 -21.29
N ALA A 94 1.24 4.65 -21.61
CA ALA A 94 2.07 5.02 -22.77
C ALA A 94 3.50 4.48 -22.69
N LEU A 95 4.10 4.39 -21.50
CA LEU A 95 5.44 3.85 -21.33
C LEU A 95 5.43 2.32 -21.47
N TRP A 96 4.41 1.64 -20.96
CA TRP A 96 4.23 0.19 -21.14
C TRP A 96 4.12 -0.20 -22.60
N THR A 97 3.31 0.53 -23.38
CA THR A 97 3.18 0.27 -24.81
C THR A 97 4.48 0.60 -25.55
N SER A 98 5.17 1.69 -25.19
CA SER A 98 6.48 2.01 -25.78
C SER A 98 7.54 0.94 -25.50
N LEU A 99 7.52 0.33 -24.31
CA LEU A 99 8.42 -0.77 -23.95
C LEU A 99 8.16 -1.99 -24.83
N LEU A 100 6.90 -2.42 -24.98
CA LEU A 100 6.55 -3.54 -25.85
C LEU A 100 6.96 -3.31 -27.31
N ILE A 101 6.74 -2.09 -27.83
CA ILE A 101 7.17 -1.72 -29.18
C ILE A 101 8.69 -1.76 -29.30
N SER A 102 9.42 -1.26 -28.30
CA SER A 102 10.90 -1.26 -28.32
C SER A 102 11.48 -2.68 -28.36
N VAL A 103 10.91 -3.64 -27.62
CA VAL A 103 11.32 -5.05 -27.62
C VAL A 103 11.19 -5.66 -29.02
N ILE A 104 10.04 -5.46 -29.67
CA ILE A 104 9.79 -5.98 -31.02
C ILE A 104 10.75 -5.34 -32.03
N MET A 105 10.96 -4.02 -31.93
CA MET A 105 11.85 -3.27 -32.82
C MET A 105 13.30 -3.75 -32.72
N VAL A 106 13.83 -3.93 -31.50
CA VAL A 106 15.19 -4.42 -31.29
C VAL A 106 15.34 -5.88 -31.75
N GLY A 107 14.34 -6.73 -31.49
CA GLY A 107 14.33 -8.11 -31.99
C GLY A 107 14.37 -8.18 -33.53
N LEU A 108 13.59 -7.34 -34.21
CA LEU A 108 13.61 -7.23 -35.67
C LEU A 108 14.95 -6.71 -36.20
N VAL A 109 15.54 -5.70 -35.56
CA VAL A 109 16.83 -5.14 -35.98
C VAL A 109 17.95 -6.16 -35.82
N ILE A 110 18.00 -6.89 -34.71
CA ILE A 110 18.97 -7.99 -34.51
C ILE A 110 18.79 -9.06 -35.59
N PHE A 111 17.56 -9.48 -35.85
CA PHE A 111 17.25 -10.46 -36.90
C PHE A 111 17.67 -9.98 -38.30
N CYS A 112 17.40 -8.72 -38.65
CA CYS A 112 17.82 -8.14 -39.94
C CYS A 112 19.35 -8.04 -40.07
N LEU A 113 20.05 -7.71 -38.98
CA LEU A 113 21.51 -7.60 -38.97
C LEU A 113 22.19 -8.97 -39.08
N ASP A 114 21.60 -10.01 -38.49
CA ASP A 114 22.09 -11.38 -38.63
C ASP A 114 21.75 -11.96 -40.02
N LEU A 115 20.60 -11.60 -40.62
CA LEU A 115 20.25 -11.95 -41.99
C LEU A 115 21.17 -11.31 -43.04
N LYS A 116 21.54 -10.03 -42.86
CA LYS A 116 22.33 -9.26 -43.83
C LYS A 116 23.83 -9.22 -43.52
N SER A 117 24.29 -9.96 -42.51
CA SER A 117 25.68 -9.98 -42.08
C SER A 117 26.61 -10.59 -43.16
N PRO A 118 27.55 -9.81 -43.74
CA PRO A 118 28.54 -10.32 -44.71
C PRO A 118 29.62 -11.20 -44.06
N PHE A 119 29.66 -11.28 -42.73
CA PHE A 119 30.63 -12.09 -41.98
C PHE A 119 30.35 -13.60 -42.04
N ASP A 120 29.19 -14.02 -42.58
CA ASP A 120 28.93 -15.43 -42.93
C ASP A 120 30.01 -15.96 -43.90
N ARG A 121 30.58 -15.07 -44.73
CA ARG A 121 31.65 -15.42 -45.68
C ARG A 121 33.00 -15.65 -45.00
N PHE A 122 33.31 -14.96 -43.92
CA PHE A 122 34.57 -15.14 -43.16
C PHE A 122 34.53 -16.42 -42.30
N TYR A 123 33.38 -16.73 -41.68
CA TYR A 123 33.21 -17.99 -40.93
C TYR A 123 33.16 -19.23 -41.84
N LYS A 124 32.75 -19.09 -43.11
CA LYS A 124 32.84 -20.16 -44.12
C LYS A 124 34.29 -20.48 -44.54
N MET A 125 35.21 -19.51 -44.49
CA MET A 125 36.60 -19.71 -44.88
C MET A 125 37.39 -20.51 -43.84
N ASP A 126 37.03 -20.39 -42.56
CA ASP A 126 37.62 -21.22 -41.49
C ASP A 126 37.05 -22.67 -41.52
N LYS A 127 35.85 -22.86 -42.08
CA LYS A 127 35.21 -24.17 -42.24
C LYS A 127 35.76 -25.01 -43.39
N SER A 128 36.32 -24.43 -44.45
CA SER A 128 36.85 -25.23 -45.58
C SER A 128 38.15 -25.97 -45.25
N GLN A 129 38.80 -25.67 -44.12
CA GLN A 129 39.97 -26.42 -43.64
C GLN A 129 39.63 -27.46 -42.55
N MET A 130 38.49 -27.37 -41.88
CA MET A 130 38.13 -28.29 -40.76
C MET A 130 36.93 -29.21 -41.01
N ALA A 131 36.16 -29.04 -42.09
CA ALA A 131 34.92 -29.80 -42.31
C ALA A 131 35.07 -30.89 -43.39
N ALA A 132 35.98 -31.85 -43.20
CA ALA A 132 36.09 -32.99 -44.10
C ALA A 132 35.33 -34.25 -43.67
N ASP A 133 35.05 -34.53 -42.38
CA ASP A 133 34.54 -35.89 -42.06
C ASP A 133 33.81 -36.15 -40.72
N ASP A 134 33.10 -35.18 -40.12
CA ASP A 134 32.34 -35.45 -38.87
C ASP A 134 30.84 -35.07 -38.95
N PRO A 135 29.92 -36.07 -38.99
CA PRO A 135 28.47 -35.86 -38.96
C PRO A 135 27.93 -35.10 -37.72
N PHE A 136 28.67 -35.13 -36.60
CA PHE A 136 28.29 -34.42 -35.36
C PHE A 136 28.49 -32.90 -35.45
N LEU A 137 29.39 -32.42 -36.33
CA LEU A 137 29.60 -30.98 -36.56
C LEU A 137 28.54 -30.37 -37.49
N MET A 138 27.76 -31.18 -38.21
CA MET A 138 26.71 -30.72 -39.11
C MET A 138 25.47 -30.20 -38.35
N GLU A 139 25.20 -30.72 -37.15
CA GLU A 139 24.07 -30.27 -36.31
C GLU A 139 24.31 -28.85 -35.74
N VAL A 140 25.59 -28.50 -35.53
CA VAL A 140 26.04 -27.14 -35.19
C VAL A 140 25.97 -26.19 -36.41
N ALA A 141 25.78 -26.71 -37.62
CA ALA A 141 25.87 -25.91 -38.85
C ALA A 141 24.57 -25.18 -39.24
N ASN A 142 23.42 -25.52 -38.66
CA ASN A 142 22.15 -24.80 -38.87
C ASN A 142 22.03 -23.60 -37.91
N ASP A 143 23.08 -22.77 -37.91
CA ASP A 143 23.47 -21.81 -36.88
C ASP A 143 22.95 -20.38 -37.13
N ARG A 144 21.79 -20.28 -37.78
CA ARG A 144 21.12 -18.99 -38.02
C ARG A 144 20.20 -18.69 -36.85
N VAL A 145 20.30 -17.47 -36.30
CA VAL A 145 19.36 -16.98 -35.30
C VAL A 145 18.00 -16.83 -35.98
N ASN A 146 17.04 -17.67 -35.60
CA ASN A 146 15.68 -17.53 -36.07
C ASN A 146 15.02 -16.31 -35.40
N PHE A 147 13.99 -15.71 -36.00
CA PHE A 147 13.33 -14.54 -35.41
C PHE A 147 12.83 -14.79 -33.98
N GLY A 148 12.32 -16.00 -33.71
CA GLY A 148 11.90 -16.42 -32.37
C GLY A 148 13.04 -16.43 -31.34
N GLU A 149 14.25 -16.84 -31.74
CA GLU A 149 15.44 -16.87 -30.88
C GLU A 149 15.94 -15.45 -30.56
N ALA A 150 15.93 -14.56 -31.56
CA ALA A 150 16.26 -13.15 -31.37
C ALA A 150 15.25 -12.48 -30.43
N MET A 151 13.96 -12.78 -30.59
CA MET A 151 12.90 -12.25 -29.72
C MET A 151 13.04 -12.79 -28.29
N TRP A 152 13.35 -14.08 -28.13
CA TRP A 152 13.60 -14.70 -26.83
C TRP A 152 14.81 -14.09 -26.13
N PHE A 153 15.89 -13.80 -26.87
CA PHE A 153 17.06 -13.09 -26.32
C PHE A 153 16.68 -11.70 -25.79
N VAL A 154 15.95 -10.90 -26.56
CA VAL A 154 15.57 -9.53 -26.15
C VAL A 154 14.66 -9.54 -24.92
N TRP A 155 13.69 -10.48 -24.87
CA TRP A 155 12.85 -10.71 -23.69
C TRP A 155 13.64 -11.20 -22.49
N GLY A 156 14.58 -12.13 -22.71
CA GLY A 156 15.45 -12.66 -21.67
C GLY A 156 16.27 -11.56 -20.99
N VAL A 157 16.85 -10.64 -21.78
CA VAL A 157 17.58 -9.49 -21.24
C VAL A 157 16.67 -8.54 -20.45
N LEU A 158 15.45 -8.26 -20.93
CA LEU A 158 14.49 -7.40 -20.22
C LEU A 158 14.06 -7.99 -18.88
N LEU A 159 13.79 -9.30 -18.84
CA LEU A 159 13.32 -10.01 -17.66
C LEU A 159 14.46 -10.50 -16.75
N ASN A 160 15.71 -10.13 -17.07
CA ASN A 160 16.90 -10.59 -16.37
C ASN A 160 16.99 -12.13 -16.28
N SER A 161 16.52 -12.82 -17.32
CA SER A 161 16.59 -14.27 -17.46
C SER A 161 17.97 -14.66 -17.99
N GLY A 162 18.68 -15.53 -17.26
CA GLY A 162 20.06 -15.94 -17.57
C GLY A 162 20.20 -16.96 -18.71
N VAL A 163 19.13 -17.31 -19.43
CA VAL A 163 19.14 -18.36 -20.46
C VAL A 163 18.94 -17.72 -21.83
N SER A 164 20.05 -17.50 -22.54
CA SER A 164 20.04 -17.37 -24.00
C SER A 164 20.93 -18.48 -24.57
N GLU A 165 20.29 -19.45 -25.22
CA GLU A 165 20.99 -20.58 -25.85
C GLU A 165 21.85 -20.14 -27.05
N LYS A 166 21.54 -18.98 -27.65
CA LYS A 166 22.25 -18.45 -28.83
C LYS A 166 22.47 -16.94 -28.72
N THR A 167 23.73 -16.52 -28.67
CA THR A 167 24.11 -15.10 -28.60
C THR A 167 24.35 -14.51 -30.00
N PRO A 168 24.04 -13.21 -30.22
CA PRO A 168 24.26 -12.58 -31.52
C PRO A 168 25.74 -12.61 -31.91
N ARG A 169 26.03 -13.07 -33.14
CA ARG A 169 27.40 -13.26 -33.62
C ARG A 169 27.99 -12.04 -34.31
N SER A 170 27.17 -11.25 -35.00
CA SER A 170 27.63 -10.05 -35.71
C SER A 170 28.15 -8.99 -34.73
N CYS A 171 29.28 -8.35 -35.06
CA CYS A 171 29.85 -7.24 -34.26
C CYS A 171 28.81 -6.14 -34.01
N ALA A 172 28.02 -5.79 -35.04
CA ALA A 172 26.95 -4.80 -34.93
C ALA A 172 25.82 -5.25 -33.98
N ALA A 173 25.45 -6.54 -34.01
CA ALA A 173 24.41 -7.09 -33.15
C ALA A 173 24.87 -7.17 -31.67
N ARG A 174 26.16 -7.41 -31.42
CA ARG A 174 26.74 -7.36 -30.05
C ARG A 174 26.71 -5.96 -29.47
N VAL A 175 27.09 -4.95 -30.25
CA VAL A 175 27.03 -3.54 -29.80
C VAL A 175 25.59 -3.15 -29.46
N LEU A 176 24.62 -3.52 -30.32
CA LEU A 176 23.20 -3.29 -30.03
C LEU A 176 22.72 -4.05 -28.79
N GLY A 177 23.15 -5.30 -28.59
CA GLY A 177 22.82 -6.07 -27.39
C GLY A 177 23.34 -5.43 -26.10
N ILE A 178 24.54 -4.84 -26.12
CA ILE A 178 25.11 -4.11 -24.98
C ILE A 178 24.29 -2.84 -24.69
N VAL A 179 23.94 -2.08 -25.71
CA VAL A 179 23.09 -0.87 -25.54
C VAL A 179 21.70 -1.25 -25.02
N TRP A 180 21.11 -2.33 -25.54
CA TRP A 180 19.83 -2.86 -25.07
C TRP A 180 19.89 -3.28 -23.60
N CYS A 181 20.96 -3.95 -23.18
CA CYS A 181 21.18 -4.32 -21.79
C CYS A 181 21.21 -3.09 -20.86
N GLY A 182 21.94 -2.03 -21.25
CA GLY A 182 21.97 -0.77 -20.50
C GLY A 182 20.60 -0.10 -20.40
N PHE A 183 19.83 -0.10 -21.50
CA PHE A 183 18.46 0.41 -21.51
C PHE A 183 17.55 -0.36 -20.56
N CYS A 184 17.56 -1.70 -20.61
CA CYS A 184 16.78 -2.55 -19.72
C CYS A 184 17.12 -2.31 -18.25
N MET A 185 18.42 -2.18 -17.92
CA MET A 185 18.85 -1.89 -16.55
C MET A 185 18.28 -0.57 -16.03
N ILE A 186 18.32 0.50 -16.84
CA ILE A 186 17.75 1.81 -16.48
C ILE A 186 16.23 1.72 -16.31
N MET A 187 15.55 1.00 -17.20
CA MET A 187 14.09 0.84 -17.14
C MET A 187 13.66 0.09 -15.88
N VAL A 188 14.31 -1.04 -15.56
CA VAL A 188 14.00 -1.82 -14.35
C VAL A 188 14.31 -1.00 -13.09
N ALA A 189 15.44 -0.30 -13.03
CA ALA A 189 15.79 0.56 -11.91
C ALA A 189 14.80 1.71 -11.72
N SER A 190 14.31 2.30 -12.80
CA SER A 190 13.32 3.39 -12.75
C SER A 190 11.95 2.88 -12.29
N TYR A 191 11.54 1.68 -12.74
CA TYR A 191 10.31 1.04 -12.28
C TYR A 191 10.35 0.74 -10.79
N THR A 192 11.44 0.15 -10.29
CA THR A 192 11.57 -0.16 -8.86
C THR A 192 11.62 1.09 -8.00
N ALA A 193 12.31 2.14 -8.46
CA ALA A 193 12.35 3.44 -7.78
C ALA A 193 10.95 4.08 -7.70
N ASN A 194 10.19 4.08 -8.81
CA ASN A 194 8.86 4.70 -8.80
C ASN A 194 7.82 3.88 -8.03
N LEU A 195 7.91 2.55 -8.07
CA LEU A 195 7.11 1.67 -7.24
C LEU A 195 7.37 1.94 -5.75
N ALA A 196 8.65 2.05 -5.34
CA ALA A 196 9.00 2.36 -3.96
C ALA A 196 8.46 3.73 -3.54
N ALA A 197 8.58 4.76 -4.39
CA ALA A 197 8.01 6.07 -4.13
C ALA A 197 6.49 6.03 -3.95
N PHE A 198 5.79 5.28 -4.80
CA PHE A 198 4.34 5.10 -4.71
C PHE A 198 3.92 4.42 -3.40
N LEU A 199 4.60 3.34 -3.01
CA LEU A 199 4.31 2.62 -1.77
C LEU A 199 4.53 3.44 -0.50
N VAL A 200 5.46 4.41 -0.53
CA VAL A 200 5.70 5.33 0.59
C VAL A 200 4.66 6.45 0.65
N LEU A 201 4.20 6.93 -0.50
CA LEU A 201 3.23 8.02 -0.61
C LEU A 201 1.79 7.57 -0.40
N ASP A 202 1.48 6.29 -0.61
CA ASP A 202 0.16 5.72 -0.36
C ASP A 202 -0.11 5.55 1.14
N GLN A 203 -0.25 6.66 1.84
CA GLN A 203 -0.61 6.69 3.26
C GLN A 203 -2.12 6.48 3.41
N PRO A 204 -2.56 5.73 4.44
CA PRO A 204 -3.98 5.62 4.76
C PRO A 204 -4.55 7.01 4.96
N GLU A 205 -5.79 7.22 4.51
CA GLU A 205 -6.48 8.47 4.79
C GLU A 205 -6.51 8.68 6.30
N LYS A 206 -6.07 9.86 6.72
CA LYS A 206 -6.15 10.23 8.13
C LYS A 206 -7.63 10.36 8.45
N GLY A 207 -8.06 9.65 9.49
CA GLY A 207 -9.40 9.81 10.04
C GLY A 207 -9.62 11.24 10.55
N LEU A 208 -10.84 11.52 10.98
CA LEU A 208 -11.24 12.84 11.46
C LEU A 208 -10.30 13.34 12.56
N THR A 209 -9.69 14.50 12.31
CA THR A 209 -8.70 15.11 13.21
C THR A 209 -9.35 15.82 14.40
N GLY A 210 -10.61 16.25 14.24
CA GLY A 210 -11.37 16.90 15.31
C GLY A 210 -12.60 17.65 14.80
N ILE A 211 -13.12 18.54 15.63
CA ILE A 211 -14.32 19.34 15.31
C ILE A 211 -14.09 20.39 14.22
N THR A 212 -12.85 20.84 14.06
CA THR A 212 -12.45 21.81 13.03
C THR A 212 -11.79 21.14 11.82
N ASP A 213 -12.07 19.86 11.59
CA ASP A 213 -11.59 19.20 10.38
C ASP A 213 -12.17 19.94 9.16
N PRO A 214 -11.35 20.34 8.17
CA PRO A 214 -11.84 21.01 6.98
C PRO A 214 -12.63 20.10 6.02
N ARG A 215 -12.61 18.78 6.24
CA ARG A 215 -13.37 17.78 5.50
C ARG A 215 -14.81 17.68 6.02
#